data_AF-A0AAE4JFY9-F1
#
_entry.id   AF-A0AAE4JFY9-F1
#
_cell.length_a   1.000
_cell.length_b   1.000
_cell.length_c   1.000
_cell.angle_alpha   90.00
_cell.angle_beta   90.00
_cell.angle_gamma   90.00
#
_symmetry.space_group_name_H-M   'P 1'
#
loop_
_entity.id
_entity.type
_entity.pdbx_description
1 polymer ?
#
loop_
_entity_poly.entity_id
_entity_poly.type
_entity_poly.pdbx_seq_one_letter_code
_entity_poly.pdbx_strand_id
1 'polypeptide(L)'
;MEHGFVVEGVEGGRESVLHVVDPYENRTRWGHARPTTTKVVLGDLGHALDQGAWAVLEPCGPAEPLDAEREVRANCEAILASHADGTAAAFAGQYREPDAVALHRLALQSWLITRDRQLHGLWLRELPGTPAPGFSRAFDETVLPRWQKLQELTYVAIRRVEAGRSAPPAVHAALEAALAAEAELAGTSLDHPEGRA
;
A
#
# COMPACT_ATOMS: atom_id res chain seq x y z
N MET A 1 14.37 13.15 -14.41
CA MET A 1 13.40 12.32 -13.64
C MET A 1 13.13 11.14 -14.54
N GLU A 2 13.48 9.94 -14.11
CA GLU A 2 13.16 8.72 -14.84
C GLU A 2 11.65 8.48 -14.68
N HIS A 3 10.96 8.25 -15.80
CA HIS A 3 9.51 8.10 -15.85
C HIS A 3 9.19 6.75 -16.48
N GLY A 4 8.38 5.95 -15.78
CA GLY A 4 7.99 4.62 -16.25
C GLY A 4 6.68 4.66 -17.02
N PHE A 5 6.55 3.80 -18.01
CA PHE A 5 5.30 3.53 -18.72
C PHE A 5 5.19 2.03 -18.98
N VAL A 6 3.99 1.55 -19.28
CA VAL A 6 3.71 0.16 -19.62
C VAL A 6 3.32 0.08 -21.09
N VAL A 7 3.90 -0.86 -21.83
CA VAL A 7 3.39 -1.26 -23.14
C VAL A 7 2.48 -2.45 -22.93
N GLU A 8 1.17 -2.25 -23.04
CA GLU A 8 0.17 -3.31 -22.76
C GLU A 8 -0.16 -4.16 -24.00
N GLY A 9 0.22 -3.71 -25.18
CA GLY A 9 -0.10 -4.39 -26.42
C GLY A 9 0.65 -3.86 -27.64
N VAL A 10 0.70 -4.69 -28.67
CA VAL A 10 1.31 -4.37 -29.97
C VAL A 10 0.32 -4.74 -31.08
N GLU A 11 -0.09 -3.75 -31.86
CA GLU A 11 -0.81 -3.94 -33.11
C GLU A 11 0.20 -4.21 -34.23
N GLY A 12 0.07 -5.37 -34.89
CA GLY A 12 0.89 -5.78 -36.02
C GLY A 12 0.52 -5.05 -37.32
N GLY A 13 1.47 -4.89 -38.24
CA GLY A 13 1.27 -4.20 -39.51
C GLY A 13 2.59 -3.94 -40.23
N ARG A 14 2.56 -3.08 -41.27
CA ARG A 14 3.79 -2.60 -41.92
C ARG A 14 4.67 -1.80 -40.96
N GLU A 15 4.05 -1.18 -39.98
CA GLU A 15 4.70 -0.49 -38.87
C GLU A 15 3.96 -0.88 -37.58
N SER A 16 4.67 -1.47 -36.62
CA SER A 16 4.07 -1.91 -35.36
C SER A 16 3.67 -0.71 -34.51
N VAL A 17 2.44 -0.72 -34.01
CA VAL A 17 1.91 0.33 -33.12
C VAL A 17 1.80 -0.24 -31.71
N LEU A 18 2.39 0.47 -30.76
CA LEU A 18 2.43 0.11 -29.34
C LEU A 18 1.31 0.82 -28.60
N HIS A 19 0.64 0.08 -27.73
CA HIS A 19 -0.32 0.63 -26.78
C HIS A 19 0.41 0.96 -25.49
N VAL A 20 0.56 2.26 -25.22
CA VAL A 20 1.31 2.76 -24.08
C VAL A 20 0.33 3.28 -23.03
N VAL A 21 0.47 2.77 -21.82
CA VAL A 21 -0.24 3.23 -20.63
C VAL A 21 0.76 3.81 -19.65
N ASP A 22 0.54 5.07 -19.31
CA ASP A 22 1.14 5.71 -18.16
C ASP A 22 0.06 5.83 -17.07
N PRO A 23 0.03 4.93 -16.07
CA PRO A 23 -0.99 4.97 -15.03
C PRO A 23 -0.68 6.01 -13.94
N TYR A 24 0.36 6.82 -14.09
CA TYR A 24 0.86 7.69 -13.03
C TYR A 24 -0.03 8.93 -12.84
N GLU A 25 -0.74 8.99 -11.70
CA GLU A 25 -1.39 10.22 -11.23
C GLU A 25 -0.54 10.87 -10.13
N ASN A 26 -0.07 12.09 -10.37
CA ASN A 26 0.66 12.84 -9.36
C ASN A 26 0.37 14.34 -9.45
N ARG A 27 -0.06 14.92 -8.33
CA ARG A 27 -0.27 16.37 -8.16
C ARG A 27 0.88 16.94 -7.36
N THR A 28 1.73 17.69 -8.04
CA THR A 28 2.84 18.41 -7.41
C THR A 28 2.64 19.91 -7.55
N ARG A 29 3.49 20.70 -6.89
CA ARG A 29 3.53 22.16 -7.06
C ARG A 29 3.91 22.62 -8.48
N TRP A 30 4.37 21.71 -9.33
CA TRP A 30 4.80 21.99 -10.71
C TRP A 30 3.78 21.57 -11.76
N GLY A 31 2.66 20.97 -11.35
CA GLY A 31 1.61 20.53 -12.26
C GLY A 31 0.99 19.21 -11.85
N HIS A 32 0.08 18.76 -12.71
CA HIS A 32 -0.67 17.53 -12.54
C HIS A 32 -0.30 16.55 -13.65
N ALA A 33 0.34 15.45 -13.30
CA ALA A 33 0.45 14.28 -14.17
C ALA A 33 -0.84 13.47 -14.03
N ARG A 34 -1.52 13.21 -15.17
CA ARG A 34 -2.75 12.42 -15.22
C ARG A 34 -2.47 11.08 -15.92
N PRO A 35 -3.15 10.00 -15.52
CA PRO A 35 -3.08 8.74 -16.24
C PRO A 35 -3.40 8.96 -17.72
N THR A 36 -2.55 8.44 -18.59
CA THR A 36 -2.64 8.62 -20.04
C THR A 36 -2.53 7.28 -20.74
N THR A 37 -3.39 7.05 -21.71
CA THR A 37 -3.29 5.95 -22.67
C THR A 37 -3.05 6.57 -24.05
N THR A 38 -2.05 6.07 -24.77
CA THR A 38 -1.73 6.55 -26.11
C THR A 38 -1.22 5.42 -27.01
N LYS A 39 -1.15 5.69 -28.31
CA LYS A 39 -0.55 4.81 -29.31
C LYS A 39 0.73 5.44 -29.84
N VAL A 40 1.81 4.67 -29.85
CA VAL A 40 3.12 5.13 -30.32
C VAL A 40 3.65 4.14 -31.34
N VAL A 41 4.28 4.64 -32.39
CA VAL A 41 4.92 3.79 -33.39
C VAL A 41 6.20 3.20 -32.80
N LEU A 42 6.50 1.91 -33.05
CA LEU A 42 7.69 1.25 -32.48
C LEU A 42 8.99 1.99 -32.80
N GLY A 43 9.11 2.55 -34.02
CA GLY A 43 10.27 3.35 -34.43
C GLY A 43 10.51 4.59 -33.57
N ASP A 44 9.43 5.22 -33.08
CA ASP A 44 9.52 6.39 -32.21
C ASP A 44 9.92 6.02 -30.77
N LEU A 45 9.59 4.79 -30.33
CA LEU A 45 9.94 4.32 -28.99
C LEU A 45 11.41 3.88 -28.88
N GLY A 46 12.04 3.48 -29.99
CA GLY A 46 13.41 2.95 -30.01
C GLY A 46 14.41 3.86 -29.28
N HIS A 47 14.31 5.17 -29.47
CA HIS A 47 15.21 6.13 -28.82
C HIS A 47 15.03 6.17 -27.28
N ALA A 48 13.80 5.97 -26.79
CA ALA A 48 13.51 5.93 -25.36
C ALA A 48 13.99 4.61 -24.71
N LEU A 49 13.92 3.49 -25.44
CA LEU A 49 14.40 2.20 -24.96
C LEU A 49 15.93 2.12 -24.92
N ASP A 50 16.62 2.80 -25.84
CA ASP A 50 18.09 2.83 -25.90
C ASP A 50 18.75 3.53 -24.71
N GLN A 51 18.03 4.43 -24.03
CA GLN A 51 18.52 5.20 -22.89
C GLN A 51 17.90 4.78 -21.54
N GLY A 52 17.10 3.71 -21.52
CA GLY A 52 16.36 3.26 -20.36
C GLY A 52 16.64 1.81 -19.96
N ALA A 53 16.03 1.40 -18.85
CA ALA A 53 15.91 -0.01 -18.48
C ALA A 53 14.48 -0.48 -18.79
N TRP A 54 14.35 -1.61 -19.46
CA TRP A 54 13.07 -2.22 -19.76
C TRP A 54 13.14 -3.72 -19.51
N ALA A 55 11.97 -4.30 -19.23
CA ALA A 55 11.79 -5.73 -19.09
C ALA A 55 10.50 -6.12 -19.81
N VAL A 56 10.48 -7.32 -20.38
CA VAL A 56 9.25 -7.92 -20.90
C VAL A 56 8.66 -8.74 -19.78
N LEU A 57 7.39 -8.47 -19.46
CA LEU A 57 6.63 -9.28 -18.53
C LEU A 57 6.11 -10.50 -19.31
N GLU A 58 6.74 -11.64 -19.09
CA GLU A 58 6.28 -12.91 -19.63
C GLU A 58 5.23 -13.52 -18.68
N PRO A 59 4.07 -13.98 -19.17
CA PRO A 59 3.13 -14.72 -18.35
C PRO A 59 3.82 -15.94 -17.74
N CYS A 60 3.86 -16.04 -16.41
CA CYS A 60 4.50 -17.15 -15.71
C CYS A 60 3.67 -18.45 -15.69
N GLY A 61 2.62 -18.52 -16.51
CA GLY A 61 1.63 -19.59 -16.51
C GLY A 61 0.31 -19.16 -15.86
N PRO A 62 -0.65 -20.08 -15.72
CA PRO A 62 -1.88 -19.80 -14.97
C PRO A 62 -1.52 -19.51 -13.50
N ALA A 63 -2.15 -18.49 -12.92
CA ALA A 63 -2.02 -18.24 -11.50
C ALA A 63 -2.51 -19.47 -10.72
N GLU A 64 -1.74 -19.91 -9.73
CA GLU A 64 -2.22 -20.91 -8.78
C GLU A 64 -3.49 -20.37 -8.10
N PRO A 65 -4.52 -21.22 -7.89
CA PRO A 65 -5.70 -20.80 -7.15
C PRO A 65 -5.32 -20.27 -5.77
N LEU A 66 -5.74 -19.03 -5.47
CA LEU A 66 -5.50 -18.40 -4.18
C LEU A 66 -6.51 -18.92 -3.16
N ASP A 67 -6.02 -19.55 -2.10
CA ASP A 67 -6.83 -19.86 -0.92
C ASP A 67 -6.90 -18.62 -0.03
N ALA A 68 -7.89 -17.77 -0.29
CA ALA A 68 -8.00 -16.48 0.37
C ALA A 68 -8.20 -16.60 1.90
N GLU A 69 -8.87 -17.65 2.37
CA GLU A 69 -9.04 -17.87 3.80
C GLU A 69 -7.70 -18.15 4.47
N ARG A 70 -6.91 -19.07 3.88
CA ARG A 70 -5.57 -19.39 4.36
C ARG A 70 -4.67 -18.15 4.40
N GLU A 71 -4.69 -17.34 3.35
CA GLU A 71 -3.84 -16.14 3.29
C GLU A 71 -4.24 -15.09 4.33
N VAL A 72 -5.53 -14.83 4.53
CA VAL A 72 -5.97 -13.88 5.58
C VAL A 72 -5.66 -14.43 6.97
N ARG A 73 -5.85 -15.74 7.19
CA ARG A 73 -5.48 -16.39 8.46
C ARG A 73 -3.98 -16.25 8.75
N ALA A 74 -3.13 -16.54 7.76
CA ALA A 74 -1.68 -16.39 7.88
C ALA A 74 -1.28 -14.93 8.17
N ASN A 75 -1.95 -13.96 7.55
CA ASN A 75 -1.73 -12.54 7.86
C ASN A 75 -2.10 -12.19 9.31
N CYS A 76 -3.25 -12.69 9.80
CA CYS A 76 -3.67 -12.49 11.18
C CYS A 76 -2.65 -13.09 12.17
N GLU A 77 -2.19 -14.31 11.90
CA GLU A 77 -1.16 -14.98 12.72
C GLU A 77 0.16 -14.20 12.73
N ALA A 78 0.61 -13.71 11.57
CA ALA A 78 1.83 -12.92 11.47
C ALA A 78 1.72 -11.59 12.23
N ILE A 79 0.56 -10.92 12.18
CA ILE A 79 0.30 -9.70 12.95
C ILE A 79 0.42 -10.00 14.45
N LEU A 80 -0.26 -11.05 14.95
CA LEU A 80 -0.22 -11.41 16.36
C LEU A 80 1.19 -11.82 16.81
N ALA A 81 1.92 -12.57 15.98
CA ALA A 81 3.30 -12.96 16.25
C ALA A 81 4.21 -11.73 16.42
N SER A 82 4.06 -10.71 15.54
CA SER A 82 4.84 -9.47 15.62
C SER A 82 4.54 -8.63 16.88
N HIS A 83 3.35 -8.78 17.45
CA HIS A 83 2.99 -8.15 18.72
C HIS A 83 3.56 -8.95 19.90
N ALA A 84 3.48 -10.28 19.84
CA ALA A 84 3.97 -11.18 20.89
C ALA A 84 5.49 -11.16 21.03
N ASP A 85 6.24 -11.07 19.92
CA ASP A 85 7.70 -11.02 19.93
C ASP A 85 8.28 -9.61 20.16
N GLY A 86 7.42 -8.59 20.23
CA GLY A 86 7.80 -7.21 20.48
C GLY A 86 8.26 -6.43 19.24
N THR A 87 8.22 -7.01 18.04
CA THR A 87 8.57 -6.34 16.78
C THR A 87 7.72 -5.08 16.54
N ALA A 88 6.40 -5.18 16.74
CA ALA A 88 5.49 -4.04 16.58
C ALA A 88 5.80 -2.91 17.58
N ALA A 89 6.09 -3.26 18.84
CA ALA A 89 6.47 -2.30 19.87
C ALA A 89 7.83 -1.65 19.58
N ALA A 90 8.80 -2.42 19.09
CA ALA A 90 10.10 -1.93 18.68
C ALA A 90 9.99 -0.95 17.49
N PHE A 91 9.11 -1.24 16.52
CA PHE A 91 8.82 -0.33 15.42
C PHE A 91 8.20 1.00 15.91
N ALA A 92 7.16 0.94 16.74
CA ALA A 92 6.54 2.14 17.30
C ALA A 92 7.52 2.98 18.14
N GLY A 93 8.36 2.30 18.94
CA GLY A 93 9.36 2.93 19.80
C GLY A 93 10.38 3.80 19.06
N GLN A 94 10.66 3.52 17.78
CA GLN A 94 11.53 4.37 16.94
C GLN A 94 10.97 5.79 16.75
N TYR A 95 9.67 5.99 17.00
CA TYR A 95 8.95 7.24 16.77
C TYR A 95 8.42 7.88 18.05
N ARG A 96 8.93 7.49 19.22
CA ARG A 96 8.52 8.08 20.51
C ARG A 96 8.92 9.55 20.62
N GLU A 97 10.12 9.88 20.15
CA GLU A 97 10.67 11.24 20.11
C GLU A 97 11.26 11.49 18.71
N PRO A 98 10.41 11.64 17.68
CA PRO A 98 10.89 11.63 16.30
C PRO A 98 11.48 12.99 15.93
N ASP A 99 12.67 12.96 15.33
CA ASP A 99 13.24 14.11 14.64
C ASP A 99 12.65 14.28 13.23
N ALA A 100 13.11 15.28 12.48
CA ALA A 100 12.63 15.53 11.13
C ALA A 100 12.86 14.34 10.19
N VAL A 101 14.01 13.66 10.31
CA VAL A 101 14.38 12.53 9.45
C VAL A 101 13.49 11.33 9.75
N ALA A 102 13.25 11.04 11.02
CA ALA A 102 12.33 10.02 11.48
C ALA A 102 10.90 10.30 10.99
N LEU A 103 10.42 11.55 11.08
CA LEU A 103 9.09 11.90 10.57
C LEU A 103 8.96 11.73 9.04
N HIS A 104 9.99 12.08 8.26
CA HIS A 104 9.96 11.81 6.81
C HIS A 104 9.95 10.32 6.49
N ARG A 105 10.69 9.52 7.24
CA ARG A 105 10.65 8.05 7.12
C ARG A 105 9.26 7.52 7.47
N LEU A 106 8.68 7.98 8.57
CA LEU A 106 7.33 7.59 9.00
C LEU A 106 6.27 8.01 7.98
N ALA A 107 6.42 9.17 7.33
CA ALA A 107 5.50 9.61 6.27
C ALA A 107 5.52 8.66 5.07
N LEU A 108 6.71 8.23 4.62
CA LEU A 108 6.82 7.24 3.54
C LEU A 108 6.25 5.89 3.96
N GLN A 109 6.60 5.41 5.15
CA GLN A 109 6.13 4.11 5.65
C GLN A 109 4.62 4.09 5.85
N SER A 110 4.05 5.09 6.52
CA SER A 110 2.60 5.19 6.73
C SER A 110 1.84 5.35 5.41
N TRP A 111 2.39 6.06 4.42
CA TRP A 111 1.81 6.12 3.08
C TRP A 111 1.79 4.75 2.40
N LEU A 112 2.92 4.03 2.39
CA LEU A 112 3.02 2.69 1.79
C LEU A 112 2.07 1.70 2.48
N ILE A 113 2.04 1.68 3.81
CA ILE A 113 1.17 0.78 4.58
C ILE A 113 -0.30 1.15 4.35
N THR A 114 -0.67 2.43 4.39
CA THR A 114 -2.05 2.85 4.15
C THR A 114 -2.52 2.43 2.75
N ARG A 115 -1.67 2.62 1.72
CA ARG A 115 -1.97 2.19 0.35
C ARG A 115 -2.13 0.67 0.26
N ASP A 116 -1.24 -0.08 0.90
CA ASP A 116 -1.34 -1.54 0.98
C ASP A 116 -2.66 -1.99 1.64
N ARG A 117 -3.04 -1.37 2.77
CA ARG A 117 -4.31 -1.66 3.44
C ARG A 117 -5.54 -1.27 2.63
N GLN A 118 -5.49 -0.21 1.83
CA GLN A 118 -6.57 0.14 0.91
C GLN A 118 -6.76 -0.92 -0.17
N LEU A 119 -5.66 -1.41 -0.75
CA LEU A 119 -5.67 -2.49 -1.72
C LEU A 119 -6.17 -3.80 -1.10
N HIS A 120 -5.72 -4.11 0.12
CA HIS A 120 -6.20 -5.26 0.87
C HIS A 120 -7.70 -5.16 1.15
N GLY A 121 -8.20 -4.01 1.58
CA GLY A 121 -9.64 -3.79 1.78
C GLY A 121 -10.46 -3.95 0.50
N LEU A 122 -9.94 -3.51 -0.66
CA LEU A 122 -10.56 -3.77 -1.97
C LEU A 122 -10.63 -5.27 -2.25
N TRP A 123 -9.51 -5.97 -2.10
CA TRP A 123 -9.44 -7.41 -2.31
C TRP A 123 -10.41 -8.16 -1.38
N LEU A 124 -10.45 -7.83 -0.08
CA LEU A 124 -11.35 -8.44 0.89
C LEU A 124 -12.84 -8.30 0.53
N ARG A 125 -13.24 -7.19 -0.10
CA ARG A 125 -14.62 -6.97 -0.55
C ARG A 125 -15.00 -7.80 -1.77
N GLU A 126 -14.02 -8.22 -2.57
CA GLU A 126 -14.22 -9.02 -3.78
C GLU A 126 -14.20 -10.53 -3.50
N LEU A 127 -13.80 -10.94 -2.29
CA LEU A 127 -13.74 -12.35 -1.92
C LEU A 127 -15.14 -12.95 -1.73
N PRO A 128 -15.42 -14.15 -2.31
CA PRO A 128 -16.69 -14.85 -2.13
C PRO A 128 -16.87 -15.44 -0.71
N GLY A 129 -15.86 -15.32 0.16
CA GLY A 129 -15.88 -15.70 1.56
C GLY A 129 -14.74 -15.02 2.31
N THR A 130 -14.97 -14.64 3.56
CA THR A 130 -13.93 -14.11 4.46
C THR A 130 -13.75 -15.08 5.64
N PRO A 131 -12.57 -15.12 6.29
CA PRO A 131 -12.32 -16.08 7.38
C PRO A 131 -13.29 -15.98 8.55
N ALA A 132 -13.89 -14.80 8.74
CA ALA A 132 -14.99 -14.58 9.66
C ALA A 132 -16.08 -13.71 8.99
N PRO A 133 -17.37 -13.95 9.27
CA PRO A 133 -18.45 -13.07 8.84
C PRO A 133 -18.21 -11.63 9.31
N GLY A 134 -18.27 -10.67 8.39
CA GLY A 134 -18.09 -9.26 8.71
C GLY A 134 -16.65 -8.78 8.84
N PHE A 135 -15.64 -9.65 8.61
CA PHE A 135 -14.22 -9.28 8.66
C PHE A 135 -13.88 -8.07 7.79
N SER A 136 -14.27 -8.10 6.51
CA SER A 136 -14.01 -7.01 5.57
C SER A 136 -14.59 -5.68 6.05
N ARG A 137 -15.82 -5.71 6.59
CA ARG A 137 -16.47 -4.53 7.16
C ARG A 137 -15.74 -4.02 8.39
N ALA A 138 -15.37 -4.91 9.31
CA ALA A 138 -14.62 -4.55 10.51
C ALA A 138 -13.25 -3.97 10.15
N PHE A 139 -12.57 -4.50 9.14
CA PHE A 139 -11.31 -3.94 8.62
C PHE A 139 -11.47 -2.51 8.13
N ASP A 140 -12.48 -2.24 7.30
CA ASP A 140 -12.78 -0.90 6.76
C ASP A 140 -13.19 0.10 7.85
N GLU A 141 -13.91 -0.34 8.89
CA GLU A 141 -14.38 0.51 9.99
C GLU A 141 -13.31 0.74 11.07
N THR A 142 -12.32 -0.15 11.19
CA THR A 142 -11.36 -0.11 12.31
C THR A 142 -9.90 0.09 11.89
N VAL A 143 -9.36 -0.76 11.02
CA VAL A 143 -7.92 -0.75 10.68
C VAL A 143 -7.59 0.39 9.73
N LEU A 144 -8.31 0.47 8.61
CA LEU A 144 -8.01 1.45 7.56
C LEU A 144 -8.06 2.91 8.05
N PRO A 145 -9.08 3.35 8.83
CA PRO A 145 -9.15 4.74 9.27
C PRO A 145 -8.01 5.15 10.20
N ARG A 146 -7.43 4.21 10.96
CA ARG A 146 -6.32 4.50 11.88
C ARG A 146 -5.01 4.74 11.13
N TRP A 147 -4.74 3.96 10.09
CA TRP A 147 -3.60 4.18 9.20
C TRP A 147 -3.72 5.50 8.44
N GLN A 148 -4.91 5.82 7.92
CA GLN A 148 -5.20 7.12 7.32
C GLN A 148 -4.97 8.26 8.31
N LYS A 149 -5.40 8.08 9.56
CA LYS A 149 -5.22 9.10 10.59
C LYS A 149 -3.74 9.35 10.92
N LEU A 150 -2.95 8.29 11.01
CA LEU A 150 -1.51 8.39 11.21
C LEU A 150 -0.85 9.20 10.08
N GLN A 151 -1.24 8.95 8.82
CA GLN A 151 -0.70 9.67 7.67
C GLN A 151 -0.97 11.18 7.77
N GLU A 152 -2.21 11.58 8.10
CA GLU A 152 -2.58 12.99 8.32
C GLU A 152 -1.74 13.64 9.43
N LEU A 153 -1.63 12.98 10.58
CA LEU A 153 -0.92 13.51 11.74
C LEU A 153 0.59 13.61 11.49
N THR A 154 1.15 12.64 10.76
CA THR A 154 2.57 12.65 10.39
C THR A 154 2.90 13.84 9.49
N TYR A 155 2.03 14.15 8.51
CA TYR A 155 2.20 15.35 7.69
C TYR A 155 2.18 16.63 8.53
N VAL A 156 1.22 16.77 9.45
CA VAL A 156 1.16 17.93 10.36
C VAL A 156 2.42 18.02 11.24
N ALA A 157 2.93 16.90 11.72
CA ALA A 157 4.13 16.85 12.54
C ALA A 157 5.38 17.31 11.78
N ILE A 158 5.56 16.88 10.53
CA ILE A 158 6.64 17.35 9.66
C ILE A 158 6.62 18.89 9.58
N ARG A 159 5.46 19.47 9.26
CA ARG A 159 5.31 20.94 9.14
C ARG A 159 5.59 21.68 10.45
N ARG A 160 5.38 21.04 11.60
CA ARG A 160 5.70 21.62 12.91
C ARG A 160 7.19 21.59 13.19
N VAL A 161 7.84 20.44 12.95
CA VAL A 161 9.28 20.28 13.17
C VAL A 161 10.09 21.15 12.21
N GLU A 162 9.70 21.24 10.94
CA GLU A 162 10.30 22.17 9.98
C GLU A 162 10.17 23.63 10.41
N ALA A 163 9.14 23.98 11.18
CA ALA A 163 8.93 25.31 11.74
C ALA A 163 9.60 25.50 13.12
N GLY A 164 10.48 24.59 13.55
CA GLY A 164 11.21 24.67 14.82
C GLY A 164 10.36 24.34 16.06
N ARG A 165 9.19 23.72 15.90
CA ARG A 165 8.34 23.26 17.00
C ARG A 165 8.51 21.77 17.25
N SER A 166 8.20 21.30 18.45
CA SER A 166 8.18 19.87 18.76
C SER A 166 7.10 19.11 17.96
N ALA A 167 7.42 17.86 17.65
CA ALA A 167 6.47 16.89 17.11
C ALA A 167 5.34 16.65 18.13
N PRO A 168 4.06 16.59 17.69
CA PRO A 168 2.96 16.27 18.59
C PRO A 168 3.08 14.83 19.14
N PRO A 169 2.88 14.59 20.45
CA PRO A 169 2.81 13.23 21.01
C PRO A 169 1.74 12.36 20.35
N ALA A 170 0.71 13.00 19.79
CA ALA A 170 -0.38 12.34 19.07
C ALA A 170 0.09 11.50 17.86
N VAL A 171 1.27 11.75 17.29
CA VAL A 171 1.80 10.93 16.18
C VAL A 171 2.14 9.53 16.67
N HIS A 172 2.90 9.42 17.77
CA HIS A 172 3.24 8.13 18.35
C HIS A 172 1.98 7.39 18.82
N ALA A 173 1.07 8.07 19.49
CA ALA A 173 -0.19 7.48 19.93
C ALA A 173 -1.05 6.98 18.75
N ALA A 174 -1.06 7.70 17.62
CA ALA A 174 -1.77 7.26 16.42
C ALA A 174 -1.12 6.03 15.76
N LEU A 175 0.22 5.94 15.79
CA LEU A 175 0.93 4.75 15.32
C LEU A 175 0.62 3.54 16.19
N GLU A 176 0.68 3.69 17.51
CA GLU A 176 0.31 2.63 18.45
C GLU A 176 -1.15 2.18 18.24
N ALA A 177 -2.07 3.13 18.05
CA ALA A 177 -3.47 2.83 17.79
C ALA A 177 -3.68 2.07 16.46
N ALA A 178 -2.93 2.41 15.40
CA ALA A 178 -3.01 1.72 14.12
C ALA A 178 -2.54 0.26 14.22
N LEU A 179 -1.39 0.04 14.88
CA LEU A 179 -0.87 -1.32 15.13
C LEU A 179 -1.81 -2.13 16.02
N ALA A 180 -2.32 -1.53 17.10
CA ALA A 180 -3.24 -2.20 18.02
C ALA A 180 -4.51 -2.67 17.33
N ALA A 181 -5.09 -1.86 16.44
CA ALA A 181 -6.31 -2.25 15.73
C ALA A 181 -6.12 -3.43 14.77
N GLU A 182 -4.94 -3.58 14.17
CA GLU A 182 -4.63 -4.76 13.37
C GLU A 182 -4.57 -6.01 14.25
N ALA A 183 -3.91 -5.93 15.41
CA ALA A 183 -3.83 -7.05 16.34
C ALA A 183 -5.20 -7.41 16.95
N GLU A 184 -6.01 -6.41 17.32
CA GLU A 184 -7.37 -6.61 17.85
C GLU A 184 -8.27 -7.31 16.83
N LEU A 185 -8.25 -6.86 15.58
CA LEU A 185 -9.02 -7.47 14.51
C LEU A 185 -8.51 -8.88 14.20
N ALA A 186 -7.19 -9.08 14.12
CA ALA A 186 -6.58 -10.38 13.89
C ALA A 186 -6.96 -11.39 14.98
N GLY A 187 -6.88 -11.00 16.26
CA GLY A 187 -7.26 -11.84 17.40
C GLY A 187 -8.73 -12.23 17.35
N THR A 188 -9.62 -11.26 17.19
CA THR A 188 -11.07 -11.50 17.10
C THR A 188 -11.44 -12.49 15.99
N SER A 189 -10.72 -12.40 14.86
CA SER A 189 -10.97 -13.21 13.66
C SER A 189 -10.48 -14.64 13.80
N LEU A 190 -9.37 -14.85 14.52
CA LEU A 190 -8.83 -16.18 14.78
C LEU A 190 -9.58 -16.91 15.91
N ASP A 191 -10.14 -16.18 16.87
CA ASP A 191 -10.97 -16.73 17.96
C ASP A 191 -12.35 -17.23 17.49
N HIS A 192 -12.77 -16.85 16.28
CA HIS A 192 -14.01 -17.31 15.65
C HIS A 192 -13.73 -18.11 14.36
N PRO A 193 -13.08 -19.30 14.44
CA PRO A 193 -12.74 -20.10 13.26
C PRO A 193 -13.97 -20.88 12.72
N GLU A 194 -15.04 -20.15 12.38
CA GLU A 194 -16.37 -20.61 11.97
C GLU A 194 -17.35 -20.94 13.10
N GLY A 195 -18.55 -20.35 12.98
CA GLY A 195 -19.76 -20.97 13.46
C GLY A 195 -20.02 -22.24 12.64
N ARG A 196 -20.28 -23.34 13.34
CA ARG A 196 -21.02 -24.47 12.80
C ARG A 196 -22.29 -23.92 12.11
N ALA A 197 -22.47 -24.24 10.83
CA ALA A 197 -23.80 -24.27 10.22
C ALA A 197 -24.66 -25.36 10.88
#